data_AF-A0A4D6HH51-F1
#
_entry.id   AF-A0A4D6HH51-F1
#
_cell.length_a   1.000
_cell.length_b   1.000
_cell.length_c   1.000
_cell.angle_alpha   90.00
_cell.angle_beta   90.00
_cell.angle_gamma   90.00
#
_symmetry.space_group_name_H-M   'P 1'
#
loop_
_entity.id
_entity.type
_entity.pdbx_description
1 polymer ?
#
loop_
_entity_poly.entity_id
_entity_poly.type
_entity_poly.pdbx_seq_one_letter_code
_entity_poly.pdbx_strand_id
1 'polypeptide(L)'
;MVSQAEIDRLRLEADTIMTRYQTVERALERARSESGEHWETGELPISLETPHGESIDVTLDLESSPADNAQVRYDRASELEAELERQQRIVGQLAPLPADPVAYLICYHLDAVEGNYPRSMAGHLDAERGQVEDLCEEMETAGVLERVESGTVKQRRVKAKQAEEVRQHHTYYRLSRQGDHLLRFLDDPEGKRNVLRHLPDGKTLVERLARGGPDYPRMTAEELEMGFEYVRHLYRALRQVGLVTEYEGSTIKASERKLKPKDETHRKHTYYVATDHGETALRELDE
;
A
#
# COMPACT_ATOMS: atom_id res chain seq x y z
N MET A 1 -3.37 -13.54 -4.42
CA MET A 1 -3.18 -12.42 -5.37
C MET A 1 -4.21 -12.57 -6.47
N VAL A 2 -5.14 -11.63 -6.57
CA VAL A 2 -6.07 -11.57 -7.70
C VAL A 2 -5.25 -11.37 -8.97
N SER A 3 -5.36 -12.30 -9.92
CA SER A 3 -4.61 -12.23 -11.18
C SER A 3 -5.56 -12.06 -12.34
N GLN A 4 -5.18 -11.25 -13.33
CA GLN A 4 -5.96 -11.07 -14.56
C GLN A 4 -6.25 -12.43 -15.23
N ALA A 5 -5.30 -13.36 -15.16
CA ALA A 5 -5.45 -14.72 -15.69
C ALA A 5 -6.60 -15.51 -15.06
N GLU A 6 -6.91 -15.28 -13.78
CA GLU A 6 -8.03 -15.94 -13.10
C GLU A 6 -9.39 -15.36 -13.52
N ILE A 7 -9.47 -14.04 -13.71
CA ILE A 7 -10.66 -13.37 -14.24
C ILE A 7 -10.93 -13.86 -15.67
N ASP A 8 -9.89 -13.91 -16.50
CA ASP A 8 -9.97 -14.37 -17.88
C ASP A 8 -10.40 -15.84 -17.95
N ARG A 9 -9.87 -16.69 -17.06
CA ARG A 9 -10.29 -18.10 -16.96
C ARG A 9 -11.78 -18.22 -16.63
N LEU A 10 -12.27 -17.51 -15.61
CA LEU A 10 -13.68 -17.57 -15.19
C LEU A 10 -14.63 -17.11 -16.30
N ARG A 11 -14.27 -16.04 -17.03
CA ARG A 11 -15.02 -15.58 -18.19
C ARG A 11 -15.01 -16.59 -19.33
N LEU A 12 -13.85 -17.18 -19.63
CA LEU A 12 -13.73 -18.22 -20.65
C LEU A 12 -14.58 -19.46 -20.32
N GLU A 13 -14.58 -19.90 -19.05
CA GLU A 13 -15.44 -21.00 -18.59
C GLU A 13 -16.92 -20.65 -18.78
N ALA A 14 -17.35 -19.46 -18.34
CA ALA A 14 -18.73 -18.99 -18.46
C ALA A 14 -19.18 -18.90 -19.92
N ASP A 15 -18.37 -18.27 -20.78
CA ASP A 15 -18.62 -18.15 -22.22
C ASP A 15 -18.69 -19.54 -22.88
N THR A 16 -17.84 -20.48 -22.47
CA THR A 16 -17.83 -21.85 -22.99
C THR A 16 -19.09 -22.60 -22.57
N ILE A 17 -19.54 -22.48 -21.32
CA ILE A 17 -20.82 -23.05 -20.86
C ILE A 17 -21.98 -22.49 -21.70
N MET A 18 -22.03 -21.18 -21.89
CA MET A 18 -23.10 -20.50 -22.64
C MET A 18 -23.09 -20.86 -24.13
N THR A 19 -21.92 -20.97 -24.75
CA THR A 19 -21.80 -21.34 -26.17
C THR A 19 -21.98 -22.84 -26.41
N ARG A 20 -21.80 -23.68 -25.39
CA ARG A 20 -22.05 -25.14 -25.40
C ARG A 20 -23.32 -25.51 -24.62
N TYR A 21 -24.27 -24.59 -24.52
CA TYR A 21 -25.47 -24.70 -23.68
C TYR A 21 -26.16 -26.07 -23.77
N GLN A 22 -26.50 -26.53 -24.98
CA GLN A 22 -27.21 -27.80 -25.18
C GLN A 22 -26.39 -29.03 -24.79
N THR A 23 -25.06 -28.96 -24.90
CA THR A 23 -24.16 -30.04 -24.50
C THR A 23 -24.12 -30.12 -22.98
N VAL A 24 -24.01 -28.96 -22.32
CA VAL A 24 -24.03 -28.85 -20.85
C VAL A 24 -25.38 -29.30 -20.28
N GLU A 25 -26.49 -28.84 -20.86
CA GLU A 25 -27.85 -29.22 -20.44
C GLU A 25 -28.05 -30.73 -20.51
N ARG A 26 -27.70 -31.36 -21.64
CA ARG A 26 -27.78 -32.82 -21.79
C ARG A 26 -26.87 -33.56 -20.81
N ALA A 27 -25.69 -33.04 -20.52
CA ALA A 27 -24.77 -33.66 -19.55
C ALA A 27 -25.35 -33.60 -18.13
N LEU A 28 -25.93 -32.48 -17.73
CA LEU A 28 -26.60 -32.32 -16.43
C LEU A 28 -27.84 -33.21 -16.32
N GLU A 29 -28.72 -33.23 -17.33
CA GLU A 29 -29.90 -34.11 -17.35
C GLU A 29 -29.52 -35.60 -17.27
N ARG A 30 -28.47 -35.98 -18.00
CA ARG A 30 -27.93 -37.34 -17.96
C ARG A 30 -27.38 -37.68 -16.57
N ALA A 31 -26.54 -36.82 -16.01
CA ALA A 31 -25.99 -37.03 -14.67
C ALA A 31 -27.11 -37.16 -13.61
N ARG A 32 -28.14 -36.31 -13.67
CA ARG A 32 -29.32 -36.39 -12.79
C ARG A 32 -30.15 -37.68 -12.94
N SER A 33 -29.94 -38.48 -13.98
CA SER A 33 -30.65 -39.74 -14.21
C SER A 33 -29.76 -40.97 -14.09
N GLU A 34 -28.44 -40.80 -13.96
CA GLU A 34 -27.47 -41.87 -13.83
C GLU A 34 -26.92 -41.94 -12.40
N SER A 35 -26.53 -43.13 -11.95
CA SER A 35 -25.84 -43.31 -10.67
C SER A 35 -24.36 -42.95 -10.84
N GLY A 36 -23.77 -42.21 -9.89
CA GLY A 36 -22.36 -41.84 -9.93
C GLY A 36 -21.89 -40.98 -8.75
N GLU A 37 -20.59 -40.71 -8.69
CA GLU A 37 -19.93 -39.95 -7.62
C GLU A 37 -20.41 -38.50 -7.51
N HIS A 38 -20.98 -37.95 -8.58
CA HIS A 38 -21.55 -36.58 -8.61
C HIS A 38 -22.72 -36.39 -7.62
N TRP A 39 -23.39 -37.45 -7.17
CA TRP A 39 -24.41 -37.37 -6.13
C TRP A 39 -23.83 -37.14 -4.73
N GLU A 40 -22.56 -37.49 -4.50
CA GLU A 40 -21.89 -37.26 -3.22
C GLU A 40 -21.35 -35.83 -3.10
N THR A 41 -20.90 -35.25 -4.23
CA THR A 41 -20.30 -33.91 -4.28
C THR A 41 -21.30 -32.82 -4.66
N GLY A 42 -22.38 -33.16 -5.38
CA GLY A 42 -23.25 -32.19 -6.03
C GLY A 42 -22.60 -31.55 -7.28
N GLU A 43 -21.48 -32.08 -7.74
CA GLU A 43 -20.65 -31.48 -8.78
C GLU A 43 -20.44 -32.46 -9.95
N LEU A 44 -20.46 -31.94 -11.17
CA LEU A 44 -20.22 -32.67 -12.41
C LEU A 44 -18.99 -32.11 -13.13
N PRO A 45 -17.83 -32.78 -13.07
CA PRO A 45 -16.68 -32.44 -13.91
C PRO A 45 -16.97 -32.81 -15.37
N ILE A 46 -16.72 -31.87 -16.29
CA ILE A 46 -16.90 -32.06 -17.73
C ILE A 46 -15.80 -31.34 -18.51
N SER A 47 -15.35 -31.96 -19.60
CA SER A 47 -14.47 -31.31 -20.58
C SER A 47 -15.31 -30.70 -21.71
N LEU A 48 -15.09 -29.42 -21.99
CA LEU A 48 -15.80 -28.65 -23.02
C LEU A 48 -14.80 -28.02 -24.00
N GLU A 49 -15.13 -28.04 -25.30
CA GLU A 49 -14.39 -27.25 -26.27
C GLU A 49 -14.83 -25.78 -26.23
N THR A 50 -13.87 -24.88 -26.01
CA THR A 50 -14.04 -23.43 -26.06
C THR A 50 -14.49 -22.97 -27.46
N PRO A 51 -14.96 -21.72 -27.60
CA PRO A 51 -15.20 -21.11 -28.90
C PRO A 51 -13.97 -21.08 -29.83
N HIS A 52 -12.77 -21.20 -29.27
CA HIS A 52 -11.50 -21.18 -29.99
C HIS A 52 -10.96 -22.58 -30.35
N GLY A 53 -11.66 -23.65 -29.96
CA GLY A 53 -11.29 -25.03 -30.27
C GLY A 53 -10.30 -25.66 -29.29
N GLU A 54 -10.09 -25.04 -28.14
CA GLU A 54 -9.29 -25.61 -27.05
C GLU A 54 -10.20 -26.36 -26.08
N SER A 55 -9.74 -27.47 -25.50
CA SER A 55 -10.51 -28.18 -24.47
C SER A 55 -10.20 -27.59 -23.09
N ILE A 56 -11.24 -27.28 -22.32
CA ILE A 56 -11.15 -26.86 -20.92
C ILE A 56 -11.95 -27.81 -20.03
N ASP A 57 -11.46 -28.03 -18.81
CA ASP A 57 -12.18 -28.80 -17.80
C ASP A 57 -12.94 -27.83 -16.89
N VAL A 58 -14.22 -28.12 -16.68
CA VAL A 58 -15.14 -27.28 -15.94
C VAL A 58 -15.93 -28.14 -14.96
N THR A 59 -16.04 -27.68 -13.71
CA THR A 59 -16.89 -28.33 -12.71
C THR A 59 -18.23 -27.62 -12.65
N LEU A 60 -19.30 -28.33 -12.95
CA LEU A 60 -20.66 -27.79 -12.93
C LEU A 60 -21.35 -28.15 -11.61
N ASP A 61 -22.14 -27.23 -11.07
CA ASP A 61 -23.15 -27.55 -10.07
C ASP A 61 -24.27 -28.34 -10.73
N LEU A 62 -24.50 -29.56 -10.21
CA LEU A 62 -25.46 -30.52 -10.73
C LEU A 62 -26.91 -30.03 -10.64
N GLU A 63 -27.27 -29.25 -9.63
CA GLU A 63 -28.64 -28.77 -9.40
C GLU A 63 -28.95 -27.47 -10.16
N SER A 64 -27.90 -26.76 -10.57
CA SER A 64 -27.98 -25.49 -11.31
C SER A 64 -28.26 -25.69 -12.80
N SER A 65 -28.91 -24.71 -13.45
CA SER A 65 -29.02 -24.70 -14.90
C SER A 65 -27.67 -24.37 -15.57
N PRO A 66 -27.50 -24.57 -16.89
CA PRO A 66 -26.31 -24.08 -17.59
C PRO A 66 -26.14 -22.56 -17.43
N ALA A 67 -27.25 -21.81 -17.44
CA ALA A 67 -27.22 -20.36 -17.25
C ALA A 67 -26.74 -19.98 -15.85
N ASP A 68 -27.21 -20.66 -14.80
CA ASP A 68 -26.79 -20.38 -13.42
C ASP A 68 -25.31 -20.75 -13.20
N ASN A 69 -24.87 -21.88 -13.76
CA ASN A 69 -23.47 -22.30 -13.74
C ASN A 69 -22.53 -21.27 -14.40
N ALA A 70 -22.97 -20.64 -15.50
CA ALA A 70 -22.24 -19.56 -16.15
C ALA A 70 -22.34 -18.25 -15.34
N GLN A 71 -23.52 -17.94 -14.78
CA GLN A 71 -23.77 -16.71 -14.05
C GLN A 71 -22.89 -16.60 -12.80
N VAL A 72 -22.77 -17.66 -12.00
CA VAL A 72 -21.90 -17.69 -10.82
C VAL A 72 -20.45 -17.35 -11.18
N ARG A 73 -19.98 -17.79 -12.35
CA ARG A 73 -18.62 -17.49 -12.83
C ARG A 73 -18.48 -16.05 -13.30
N TYR A 74 -19.48 -15.51 -14.01
CA TYR A 74 -19.49 -14.09 -14.38
C TYR A 74 -19.52 -13.20 -13.13
N ASP A 75 -20.38 -13.50 -12.15
CA ASP A 75 -20.47 -12.76 -10.90
C ASP A 75 -19.12 -12.77 -10.18
N ARG A 76 -18.50 -13.95 -10.07
CA ARG A 76 -17.17 -14.09 -9.45
C ARG A 76 -16.08 -13.34 -10.22
N ALA A 77 -16.10 -13.38 -11.55
CA ALA A 77 -15.16 -12.61 -12.37
C ALA A 77 -15.34 -11.10 -12.18
N SER A 78 -16.58 -10.61 -12.11
CA SER A 78 -16.90 -9.21 -11.84
C SER A 78 -16.48 -8.76 -10.44
N GLU A 79 -16.65 -9.59 -9.42
CA GLU A 79 -16.13 -9.32 -8.07
C GLU A 79 -14.61 -9.18 -8.07
N LEU A 80 -13.90 -10.11 -8.71
CA LEU A 80 -12.44 -10.10 -8.80
C LEU A 80 -11.93 -8.91 -9.63
N GLU A 81 -12.62 -8.55 -10.70
CA GLU A 81 -12.31 -7.36 -11.51
C GLU A 81 -12.50 -6.07 -10.69
N ALA A 82 -13.59 -5.96 -9.93
CA ALA A 82 -13.81 -4.82 -9.04
C ALA A 82 -12.75 -4.73 -7.93
N GLU A 83 -12.29 -5.87 -7.39
CA GLU A 83 -11.21 -5.92 -6.41
C GLU A 83 -9.85 -5.57 -7.05
N LEU A 84 -9.56 -6.06 -8.25
CA LEU A 84 -8.34 -5.73 -8.98
C LEU A 84 -8.30 -4.23 -9.35
N GLU A 85 -9.41 -3.68 -9.85
CA GLU A 85 -9.55 -2.26 -10.11
C GLU A 85 -9.39 -1.43 -8.83
N ARG A 86 -9.97 -1.91 -7.72
CA ARG A 86 -9.80 -1.27 -6.41
C ARG A 86 -8.33 -1.24 -6.04
N GLN A 87 -7.63 -2.37 -6.09
CA GLN A 87 -6.19 -2.47 -5.80
C GLN A 87 -5.33 -1.59 -6.73
N GLN A 88 -5.66 -1.51 -8.01
CA GLN A 88 -4.98 -0.63 -8.97
C GLN A 88 -5.25 0.85 -8.70
N ARG A 89 -6.50 1.23 -8.38
CA ARG A 89 -6.90 2.59 -8.00
C ARG A 89 -6.24 3.04 -6.70
N ILE A 90 -6.08 2.11 -5.78
CA ILE A 90 -5.44 2.21 -4.47
C ILE A 90 -3.94 2.54 -4.61
N VAL A 91 -3.21 1.87 -5.49
CA VAL A 91 -1.83 2.24 -5.86
C VAL A 91 -1.82 3.57 -6.64
N GLY A 92 -2.86 3.82 -7.44
CA GLY A 92 -3.03 5.06 -8.21
C GLY A 92 -3.09 6.33 -7.36
N GLN A 93 -3.58 6.27 -6.12
CA GLN A 93 -3.63 7.46 -5.24
C GLN A 93 -2.25 7.86 -4.69
N LEU A 94 -1.34 6.89 -4.52
CA LEU A 94 0.06 7.14 -4.16
C LEU A 94 0.95 7.35 -5.37
N ALA A 95 0.49 7.07 -6.59
CA ALA A 95 1.27 7.23 -7.81
C ALA A 95 1.95 8.61 -7.99
N PRO A 96 1.38 9.73 -7.51
CA PRO A 96 2.05 11.03 -7.56
C PRO A 96 3.21 11.19 -6.57
N LEU A 97 3.33 10.32 -5.56
CA LEU A 97 4.36 10.37 -4.53
C LEU A 97 5.48 9.37 -4.86
N PRO A 98 6.75 9.81 -4.92
CA PRO A 98 7.86 8.88 -5.12
C PRO A 98 7.93 7.84 -4.00
N ALA A 99 8.30 6.59 -4.34
CA ALA A 99 8.50 5.49 -3.40
C ALA A 99 9.81 5.63 -2.59
N ASP A 100 9.98 6.80 -1.96
CA ASP A 100 11.11 7.18 -1.12
C ASP A 100 10.59 7.66 0.24
N PRO A 101 11.09 7.14 1.38
CA PRO A 101 10.65 7.61 2.69
C PRO A 101 10.86 9.11 2.91
N VAL A 102 11.86 9.73 2.29
CA VAL A 102 12.11 11.17 2.38
C VAL A 102 10.99 11.96 1.70
N ALA A 103 10.34 11.44 0.65
CA ALA A 103 9.20 12.10 0.02
C ALA A 103 8.02 12.29 1.00
N TYR A 104 7.72 11.26 1.79
CA TYR A 104 6.74 11.34 2.88
C TYR A 104 7.14 12.40 3.90
N LEU A 105 8.41 12.38 4.33
CA LEU A 105 8.92 13.32 5.32
C LEU A 105 8.86 14.78 4.82
N ILE A 106 9.10 15.03 3.54
CA ILE A 106 8.93 16.35 2.92
C ILE A 106 7.48 16.78 3.01
N CYS A 107 6.51 15.93 2.66
CA CYS A 107 5.10 16.27 2.72
C CYS A 107 4.66 16.65 4.14
N TYR A 108 4.94 15.80 5.13
CA TYR A 108 4.60 16.10 6.54
C TYR A 108 5.33 17.33 7.09
N HIS A 109 6.57 17.58 6.66
CA HIS A 109 7.27 18.79 7.07
C HIS A 109 6.61 20.05 6.49
N LEU A 110 6.25 20.03 5.20
CA LEU A 110 5.61 21.16 4.53
C LEU A 110 4.20 21.43 5.03
N ASP A 111 3.45 20.40 5.44
CA ASP A 111 2.18 20.55 6.16
C ASP A 111 2.38 21.35 7.46
N ALA A 112 3.41 21.00 8.24
CA ALA A 112 3.68 21.63 9.53
C ALA A 112 4.20 23.07 9.43
N VAL A 113 4.91 23.43 8.34
CA VAL A 113 5.58 24.75 8.21
C VAL A 113 5.02 25.64 7.11
N GLU A 114 3.99 25.20 6.39
CA GLU A 114 3.28 25.90 5.30
C GLU A 114 4.15 26.34 4.09
N GLY A 115 5.43 25.99 4.08
CA GLY A 115 6.34 26.22 2.96
C GLY A 115 7.81 26.28 3.37
N ASN A 116 8.70 25.69 2.58
CA ASN A 116 10.14 25.70 2.84
C ASN A 116 10.95 25.49 1.55
N TYR A 117 12.27 25.69 1.62
CA TYR A 117 13.21 25.47 0.51
C TYR A 117 14.09 24.24 0.76
N PRO A 118 14.54 23.53 -0.29
CA PRO A 118 15.17 22.21 -0.17
C PRO A 118 16.34 22.14 0.81
N ARG A 119 17.24 23.14 0.79
CA ARG A 119 18.40 23.17 1.70
C ARG A 119 18.00 23.23 3.18
N SER A 120 16.94 23.96 3.53
CA SER A 120 16.48 23.98 4.93
C SER A 120 15.76 22.68 5.27
N MET A 121 14.95 22.13 4.36
CA MET A 121 14.28 20.84 4.55
C MET A 121 15.29 19.72 4.79
N ALA A 122 16.33 19.61 3.97
CA ALA A 122 17.41 18.62 4.13
C ALA A 122 18.00 18.61 5.56
N GLY A 123 18.20 19.79 6.16
CA GLY A 123 18.68 19.90 7.54
C GLY A 123 17.68 19.44 8.60
N HIS A 124 16.37 19.62 8.38
CA HIS A 124 15.32 19.14 9.31
C HIS A 124 15.05 17.64 9.16
N LEU A 125 15.20 17.12 7.94
CA LEU A 125 14.93 15.73 7.60
C LEU A 125 16.15 14.81 7.84
N ASP A 126 17.31 15.37 8.19
CA ASP A 126 18.59 14.66 8.17
C ASP A 126 18.79 13.92 6.83
N ALA A 127 18.48 14.57 5.71
CA ALA A 127 18.51 13.98 4.38
C ALA A 127 19.54 14.70 3.49
N GLU A 128 19.97 14.05 2.43
CA GLU A 128 20.89 14.68 1.48
C GLU A 128 20.19 15.80 0.72
N ARG A 129 20.87 16.94 0.58
CA ARG A 129 20.30 18.12 -0.10
C ARG A 129 19.90 17.80 -1.54
N GLY A 130 20.74 17.08 -2.28
CA GLY A 130 20.45 16.71 -3.68
C GLY A 130 19.17 15.87 -3.78
N GLN A 131 19.05 14.84 -2.93
CA GLN A 131 17.84 14.01 -2.85
C GLN A 131 16.59 14.86 -2.57
N VAL A 132 16.65 15.81 -1.63
CA VAL A 132 15.50 16.67 -1.33
C VAL A 132 15.18 17.61 -2.51
N GLU A 133 16.18 18.13 -3.22
CA GLU A 133 15.98 18.95 -4.42
C GLU A 133 15.26 18.14 -5.51
N ASP A 134 15.78 16.95 -5.84
CA ASP A 134 15.24 16.06 -6.86
C ASP A 134 13.80 15.65 -6.52
N LEU A 135 13.55 15.22 -5.28
CA LEU A 135 12.22 14.84 -4.82
C LEU A 135 11.22 16.00 -4.86
N CYS A 136 11.66 17.23 -4.56
CA CYS A 136 10.78 18.40 -4.66
C CYS A 136 10.38 18.69 -6.10
N GLU A 137 11.31 18.58 -7.04
CA GLU A 137 11.05 18.79 -8.48
C GLU A 137 10.12 17.70 -9.05
N GLU A 138 10.35 16.44 -8.67
CA GLU A 138 9.51 15.31 -9.07
C GLU A 138 8.09 15.47 -8.52
N MET A 139 7.95 15.76 -7.22
CA MET A 139 6.65 15.95 -6.58
C MET A 139 5.93 17.23 -7.04
N GLU A 140 6.65 18.29 -7.44
CA GLU A 140 6.06 19.45 -8.11
C GLU A 140 5.46 19.03 -9.47
N THR A 141 6.22 18.28 -10.26
CA THR A 141 5.78 17.79 -11.57
C THR A 141 4.57 16.86 -11.46
N ALA A 142 4.53 16.03 -10.43
CA ALA A 142 3.41 15.15 -10.12
C ALA A 142 2.20 15.87 -9.49
N GLY A 143 2.33 17.18 -9.20
CA GLY A 143 1.27 18.01 -8.64
C GLY A 143 1.06 17.86 -7.12
N VAL A 144 1.93 17.12 -6.41
CA VAL A 144 1.89 16.99 -4.94
C VAL A 144 2.36 18.28 -4.26
N LEU A 145 3.39 18.91 -4.82
CA LEU A 145 3.92 20.20 -4.37
C LEU A 145 3.61 21.30 -5.39
N GLU A 146 3.68 22.54 -4.93
CA GLU A 146 3.67 23.71 -5.80
C GLU A 146 4.73 24.72 -5.36
N ARG A 147 5.27 25.45 -6.33
CA ARG A 147 6.18 26.56 -6.07
C ARG A 147 5.42 27.73 -5.49
N VAL A 148 6.00 28.33 -4.46
CA VAL A 148 5.48 29.59 -3.91
C VAL A 148 5.90 30.72 -4.85
N GLU A 149 4.94 31.27 -5.61
CA GLU A 149 5.19 32.44 -6.46
C GLU A 149 5.75 33.60 -5.64
N SER A 150 6.78 34.25 -6.19
CA SER A 150 7.52 35.34 -5.54
C SER A 150 6.68 36.62 -5.51
N GLY A 151 5.75 36.69 -4.56
CA GLY A 151 5.22 37.96 -4.10
C GLY A 151 6.24 38.61 -3.17
N THR A 152 6.65 39.86 -3.44
CA THR A 152 7.25 40.72 -2.41
C THR A 152 6.44 40.52 -1.12
N VAL A 153 7.05 39.95 -0.08
CA VAL A 153 6.36 39.71 1.20
C VAL A 153 5.97 41.09 1.75
N LYS A 154 4.72 41.51 1.51
CA LYS A 154 4.17 42.74 2.09
C LYS A 154 3.98 42.49 3.58
N GLN A 155 5.02 42.82 4.34
CA GLN A 155 5.20 43.24 5.75
C GLN A 155 4.12 43.05 6.84
N ARG A 156 2.89 42.61 6.58
CA ARG A 156 1.78 42.70 7.54
C ARG A 156 1.59 41.51 8.47
N ARG A 157 2.37 40.42 8.36
CA ARG A 157 2.12 39.20 9.15
C ARG A 157 3.29 38.50 9.81
N VAL A 158 4.50 39.08 9.88
CA VAL A 158 5.62 38.42 10.57
C VAL A 158 6.41 39.41 11.44
N LYS A 159 6.32 39.23 12.77
CA LYS A 159 7.24 39.82 13.76
C LYS A 159 8.57 39.06 13.71
N ALA A 160 9.35 39.21 12.66
CA ALA A 160 10.76 38.79 12.68
C ALA A 160 11.54 39.47 11.55
N LYS A 161 12.47 40.35 11.97
CA LYS A 161 13.57 40.96 11.22
C LYS A 161 13.22 42.11 10.25
N GLN A 162 13.75 43.30 10.58
CA GLN A 162 13.83 44.48 9.74
C GLN A 162 14.94 44.29 8.69
N ALA A 163 14.56 43.89 7.47
CA ALA A 163 15.37 44.13 6.29
C ALA A 163 14.45 44.61 5.17
N GLU A 164 14.84 45.70 4.55
CA GLU A 164 14.14 46.38 3.45
C GLU A 164 14.38 45.54 2.18
N GLU A 165 13.36 44.80 1.74
CA GLU A 165 13.37 43.92 0.55
C GLU A 165 14.26 42.66 0.64
N VAL A 166 13.68 41.53 1.08
CA VAL A 166 14.30 40.21 0.92
C VAL A 166 14.02 39.70 -0.49
N ARG A 167 14.99 39.85 -1.41
CA ARG A 167 14.97 39.10 -2.67
C ARG A 167 15.15 37.62 -2.34
N GLN A 168 14.20 36.78 -2.75
CA GLN A 168 14.33 35.33 -2.58
C GLN A 168 15.50 34.83 -3.46
N HIS A 169 16.52 34.23 -2.84
CA HIS A 169 17.61 33.53 -3.55
C HIS A 169 17.33 32.04 -3.74
N HIS A 170 16.18 31.54 -3.29
CA HIS A 170 15.84 30.11 -3.23
C HIS A 170 14.41 29.88 -3.69
N THR A 171 14.18 28.76 -4.39
CA THR A 171 12.85 28.25 -4.71
C THR A 171 12.22 27.66 -3.45
N TYR A 172 11.02 28.13 -3.11
CA TYR A 172 10.23 27.60 -2.01
C TYR A 172 9.12 26.72 -2.56
N TYR A 173 8.87 25.60 -1.87
CA TYR A 173 7.80 24.68 -2.13
C TYR A 173 6.80 24.71 -0.97
N ARG A 174 5.54 24.46 -1.27
CA ARG A 174 4.49 24.14 -0.29
C ARG A 174 3.66 22.98 -0.82
N LEU A 175 2.88 22.35 0.05
CA LEU A 175 1.89 21.36 -0.39
C LEU A 175 0.88 22.02 -1.33
N SER A 176 0.61 21.36 -2.43
CA SER A 176 -0.54 21.71 -3.25
C SER A 176 -1.82 21.21 -2.58
N ARG A 177 -2.98 21.58 -3.14
CA ARG A 177 -4.26 20.99 -2.73
C ARG A 177 -4.27 19.46 -2.87
N GLN A 178 -3.61 18.92 -3.89
CA GLN A 178 -3.50 17.48 -4.08
C GLN A 178 -2.59 16.84 -3.03
N GLY A 179 -1.50 17.50 -2.65
CA GLY A 179 -0.65 17.06 -1.52
C GLY A 179 -1.40 17.06 -0.18
N ASP A 180 -2.23 18.07 0.08
CA ASP A 180 -3.11 18.12 1.26
C ASP A 180 -4.09 16.94 1.28
N HIS A 181 -4.71 16.63 0.13
CA HIS A 181 -5.62 15.49 0.01
C HIS A 181 -4.90 14.16 0.19
N LEU A 182 -3.66 14.04 -0.32
CA LEU A 182 -2.81 12.88 -0.13
C LEU A 182 -2.55 12.65 1.37
N LEU A 183 -2.17 13.66 2.15
CA LEU A 183 -1.90 13.47 3.58
C LEU A 183 -3.16 13.04 4.36
N ARG A 184 -4.33 13.62 4.04
CA ARG A 184 -5.59 13.17 4.65
C ARG A 184 -5.88 11.71 4.33
N PHE A 185 -5.61 11.29 3.10
CA PHE A 185 -5.72 9.89 2.73
C PHE A 185 -4.77 9.00 3.51
N LEU A 186 -3.52 9.43 3.76
CA LEU A 186 -2.55 8.67 4.57
C LEU A 186 -3.01 8.45 6.02
N ASP A 187 -3.87 9.31 6.55
CA ASP A 187 -4.46 9.14 7.88
C ASP A 187 -5.56 8.06 7.92
N ASP A 188 -6.22 7.81 6.79
CA ASP A 188 -7.29 6.82 6.65
C ASP A 188 -6.75 5.37 6.69
N PRO A 189 -7.54 4.38 7.13
CA PRO A 189 -7.12 2.97 7.15
C PRO A 189 -6.69 2.43 5.79
N GLU A 190 -7.30 2.90 4.70
CA GLU A 190 -6.92 2.54 3.34
C GLU A 190 -5.56 3.14 2.93
N GLY A 191 -5.31 4.41 3.23
CA GLY A 191 -4.02 5.04 2.92
C GLY A 191 -2.87 4.39 3.70
N LYS A 192 -3.09 4.04 4.96
CA LYS A 192 -2.11 3.29 5.78
C LYS A 192 -1.72 1.95 5.15
N ARG A 193 -2.70 1.18 4.67
CA ARG A 193 -2.44 -0.07 3.91
C ARG A 193 -1.65 0.20 2.63
N ASN A 194 -1.90 1.33 1.98
CA ASN A 194 -1.21 1.68 0.74
C ASN A 194 0.22 2.13 0.96
N VAL A 195 0.52 2.76 2.08
CA VAL A 195 1.92 3.01 2.45
C VAL A 195 2.70 1.70 2.53
N LEU A 196 2.12 0.64 3.09
CA LEU A 196 2.79 -0.67 3.18
C LEU A 196 2.93 -1.37 1.81
N ARG A 197 2.00 -1.12 0.87
CA ARG A 197 2.14 -1.57 -0.53
C ARG A 197 3.20 -0.78 -1.29
N HIS A 198 3.25 0.54 -1.04
CA HIS A 198 4.12 1.48 -1.75
C HIS A 198 5.56 1.47 -1.25
N LEU A 199 5.77 1.17 0.05
CA LEU A 199 7.08 0.99 0.67
C LEU A 199 7.22 -0.46 1.17
N PRO A 200 7.63 -1.42 0.32
CA PRO A 200 7.78 -2.83 0.71
C PRO A 200 8.76 -3.05 1.89
N ASP A 201 9.84 -2.28 1.96
CA ASP A 201 10.75 -2.30 3.11
C ASP A 201 10.07 -1.73 4.36
N GLY A 202 9.18 -0.74 4.18
CA GLY A 202 8.31 -0.26 5.24
C GLY A 202 7.40 -1.36 5.80
N LYS A 203 6.75 -2.15 4.93
CA LYS A 203 6.00 -3.37 5.33
C LYS A 203 6.88 -4.31 6.14
N THR A 204 8.08 -4.61 5.64
CA THR A 204 9.05 -5.48 6.33
C THR A 204 9.38 -4.99 7.73
N LEU A 205 9.58 -3.68 7.91
CA LEU A 205 9.83 -3.06 9.22
C LEU A 205 8.64 -3.18 10.17
N VAL A 206 7.41 -2.90 9.71
CA VAL A 206 6.21 -3.01 10.56
C VAL A 206 5.97 -4.46 10.96
N GLU A 207 6.12 -5.43 10.04
CA GLU A 207 6.00 -6.87 10.34
C GLU A 207 7.01 -7.32 11.38
N ARG A 208 8.25 -6.87 11.22
CA ARG A 208 9.35 -7.17 12.13
C ARG A 208 9.04 -6.66 13.54
N LEU A 209 8.52 -5.45 13.67
CA LEU A 209 8.13 -4.88 14.96
C LEU A 209 6.92 -5.59 15.58
N ALA A 210 5.88 -5.86 14.79
CA ALA A 210 4.67 -6.55 15.27
C ALA A 210 4.98 -7.96 15.80
N ARG A 211 5.84 -8.70 15.11
CA ARG A 211 6.23 -10.07 15.52
C ARG A 211 7.31 -10.06 16.59
N GLY A 212 8.22 -9.10 16.50
CA GLY A 212 9.50 -9.11 17.19
C GLY A 212 9.63 -8.21 18.40
N GLY A 213 8.72 -7.25 18.54
CA GLY A 213 8.76 -6.22 19.56
C GLY A 213 9.72 -5.07 19.25
N PRO A 214 10.07 -4.26 20.27
CA PRO A 214 10.82 -3.03 20.06
C PRO A 214 12.19 -3.26 19.39
N ASP A 215 12.48 -2.48 18.35
CA ASP A 215 13.76 -2.48 17.63
C ASP A 215 14.22 -1.05 17.30
N TYR A 216 15.46 -0.85 16.85
CA TYR A 216 16.00 0.46 16.50
C TYR A 216 16.70 0.47 15.14
N PRO A 217 16.78 1.64 14.46
CA PRO A 217 17.15 1.69 13.04
C PRO A 217 18.47 1.04 12.68
N ARG A 218 19.53 1.21 13.48
CA ARG A 218 20.84 0.62 13.19
C ARG A 218 20.83 -0.90 13.26
N MET A 219 20.10 -1.47 14.22
CA MET A 219 20.00 -2.92 14.34
C MET A 219 19.18 -3.52 13.19
N THR A 220 18.07 -2.89 12.84
CA THR A 220 17.28 -3.29 11.68
C THR A 220 18.10 -3.20 10.39
N ALA A 221 18.85 -2.12 10.19
CA ALA A 221 19.72 -1.93 9.03
C ALA A 221 20.82 -3.01 8.92
N GLU A 222 21.49 -3.33 10.04
CA GLU A 222 22.52 -4.37 10.09
C GLU A 222 21.96 -5.76 9.76
N GLU A 223 20.76 -6.10 10.25
CA GLU A 223 20.17 -7.43 10.03
C GLU A 223 19.52 -7.61 8.67
N LEU A 224 18.95 -6.54 8.11
CA LEU A 224 18.32 -6.59 6.79
C LEU A 224 19.30 -6.22 5.67
N GLU A 225 20.57 -5.97 6.00
CA GLU A 225 21.62 -5.55 5.06
C GLU A 225 21.24 -4.29 4.27
N MET A 226 20.56 -3.35 4.94
CA MET A 226 20.06 -2.10 4.37
C MET A 226 20.89 -0.89 4.81
N GLY A 227 20.83 0.20 4.05
CA GLY A 227 21.47 1.46 4.41
C GLY A 227 20.88 2.05 5.69
N PHE A 228 21.73 2.44 6.65
CA PHE A 228 21.29 2.97 7.95
C PHE A 228 20.40 4.21 7.84
N GLU A 229 20.79 5.19 7.02
CA GLU A 229 20.00 6.42 6.86
C GLU A 229 18.66 6.13 6.18
N TYR A 230 18.62 5.26 5.17
CA TYR A 230 17.39 4.81 4.54
C TYR A 230 16.42 4.16 5.55
N VAL A 231 16.91 3.23 6.37
CA VAL A 231 16.10 2.59 7.43
C VAL A 231 15.64 3.60 8.48
N ARG A 232 16.50 4.57 8.84
CA ARG A 232 16.13 5.66 9.74
C ARG A 232 15.02 6.53 9.15
N HIS A 233 15.10 6.89 7.87
CA HIS A 233 14.05 7.65 7.19
C HIS A 233 12.75 6.84 7.07
N LEU A 234 12.83 5.53 6.79
CA LEU A 234 11.65 4.64 6.81
C LEU A 234 10.94 4.66 8.15
N TYR A 235 11.65 4.46 9.27
CA TYR A 235 11.03 4.53 10.59
C TYR A 235 10.38 5.89 10.87
N ARG A 236 11.03 6.99 10.46
CA ARG A 236 10.46 8.34 10.61
C ARG A 236 9.21 8.51 9.74
N ALA A 237 9.22 8.04 8.50
CA ALA A 237 8.08 8.14 7.59
C ALA A 237 6.89 7.32 8.09
N LEU A 238 7.12 6.05 8.45
CA LEU A 238 6.11 5.18 9.05
C LEU A 238 5.54 5.77 10.36
N ARG A 239 6.37 6.47 11.14
CA ARG A 239 5.92 7.17 12.34
C ARG A 239 4.99 8.33 12.02
N GLN A 240 5.31 9.15 11.02
CA GLN A 240 4.43 10.25 10.61
C GLN A 240 3.08 9.74 10.11
N VAL A 241 3.06 8.62 9.37
CA VAL A 241 1.84 7.95 8.93
C VAL A 241 1.08 7.27 10.08
N GLY A 242 1.73 7.06 11.23
CA GLY A 242 1.14 6.41 12.41
C GLY A 242 1.11 4.89 12.37
N LEU A 243 1.92 4.25 11.50
CA LEU A 243 2.09 2.78 11.43
C LEU A 243 3.04 2.25 12.50
N VAL A 244 3.97 3.08 12.96
CA VAL A 244 4.88 2.80 14.08
C VAL A 244 4.93 3.99 15.03
N THR A 245 5.39 3.78 16.25
CA THR A 245 5.65 4.86 17.21
C THR A 245 6.95 4.60 17.97
N GLU A 246 7.46 5.61 18.66
CA GLU A 246 8.61 5.44 19.54
C GLU A 246 8.22 4.64 20.79
N TYR A 247 9.06 3.68 21.17
CA TYR A 247 8.87 2.95 22.42
C TYR A 247 9.18 3.87 23.61
N GLU A 248 8.19 4.16 24.45
CA GLU A 248 8.32 5.15 25.53
C GLU A 248 9.10 4.63 26.75
N GLY A 249 9.11 3.32 26.98
CA GLY A 249 9.74 2.70 28.15
C GLY A 249 11.26 2.92 28.22
N SER A 250 11.76 3.12 29.45
CA SER A 250 13.20 3.27 29.73
C SER A 250 13.96 1.94 29.65
N THR A 251 13.26 0.82 29.84
CA THR A 251 13.80 -0.54 29.82
C THR A 251 12.85 -1.44 29.05
N ILE A 252 13.38 -2.17 28.08
CA ILE A 252 12.65 -3.17 27.30
C ILE A 252 12.85 -4.53 27.98
N LYS A 253 11.76 -5.19 28.39
CA LYS A 253 11.82 -6.49 29.05
C LYS A 253 11.95 -7.64 28.06
N ALA A 254 12.41 -8.79 28.53
CA ALA A 254 12.47 -10.03 27.76
C ALA A 254 11.15 -10.39 27.06
N SER A 255 10.01 -10.19 27.74
CA SER A 255 8.67 -10.47 27.21
C SER A 255 8.28 -9.60 26.02
N GLU A 256 8.86 -8.41 25.93
CA GLU A 256 8.59 -7.45 24.87
C GLU A 256 9.53 -7.67 23.68
N ARG A 257 10.75 -8.18 23.89
CA ARG A 257 11.78 -8.31 22.86
C ARG A 257 11.94 -9.75 22.38
N LYS A 258 11.13 -10.15 21.42
CA LYS A 258 11.07 -11.52 20.88
C LYS A 258 12.19 -11.83 19.89
N LEU A 259 12.60 -10.87 19.06
CA LEU A 259 13.66 -11.09 18.06
C LEU A 259 15.03 -11.28 18.69
N LYS A 260 15.29 -10.63 19.83
CA LYS A 260 16.56 -10.72 20.55
C LYS A 260 16.32 -10.77 22.06
N PRO A 261 15.96 -11.94 22.59
CA PRO A 261 15.65 -12.09 24.01
C PRO A 261 16.86 -11.70 24.87
N LYS A 262 16.63 -10.75 25.78
CA LYS A 262 17.53 -10.38 26.87
C LYS A 262 16.66 -10.10 28.08
N ASP A 263 17.15 -10.44 29.27
CA ASP A 263 16.40 -10.23 30.52
C ASP A 263 15.86 -8.79 30.59
N GLU A 264 16.76 -7.83 30.38
CA GLU A 264 16.44 -6.41 30.28
C GLU A 264 17.36 -5.71 29.28
N THR A 265 16.83 -4.72 28.57
CA THR A 265 17.61 -3.80 27.74
C THR A 265 17.31 -2.36 28.15
N HIS A 266 18.28 -1.69 28.77
CA HIS A 266 18.19 -0.25 29.02
C HIS A 266 18.34 0.54 27.72
N ARG A 267 17.40 1.46 27.48
CA ARG A 267 17.30 2.22 26.23
C ARG A 267 18.42 3.27 26.13
N LYS A 268 19.30 3.13 25.13
CA LYS A 268 20.32 4.14 24.75
C LYS A 268 20.07 4.81 23.40
N HIS A 269 19.08 4.30 22.65
CA HIS A 269 18.73 4.73 21.29
C HIS A 269 17.22 4.93 21.19
N THR A 270 16.76 5.53 20.10
CA THR A 270 15.32 5.57 19.79
C THR A 270 14.91 4.19 19.28
N TYR A 271 14.04 3.53 20.04
CA TYR A 271 13.41 2.27 19.64
C TYR A 271 12.00 2.57 19.13
N TYR A 272 11.52 1.75 18.21
CA TYR A 272 10.19 1.84 17.63
C TYR A 272 9.40 0.57 17.92
N VAL A 273 8.07 0.69 17.93
CA VAL A 273 7.10 -0.41 18.00
C VAL A 273 6.00 -0.20 16.98
N ALA A 274 5.39 -1.28 16.52
CA ALA A 274 4.20 -1.21 15.68
C ALA A 274 3.04 -0.61 16.49
N THR A 275 2.18 0.18 15.83
CA THR A 275 0.92 0.65 16.42
C THR A 275 -0.21 -0.34 16.13
N ASP A 276 -1.34 -0.23 16.83
CA ASP A 276 -2.56 -0.98 16.50
C ASP A 276 -3.00 -0.76 15.06
N HIS A 277 -2.80 0.46 14.54
CA HIS A 277 -3.06 0.79 13.14
C HIS A 277 -2.10 0.07 12.19
N GLY A 278 -0.81 -0.01 12.53
CA GLY A 278 0.19 -0.76 11.77
C GLY A 278 -0.12 -2.26 11.73
N GLU A 279 -0.45 -2.86 12.87
CA GLU A 279 -0.81 -4.28 12.95
C GLU A 279 -2.12 -4.59 12.22
N THR A 280 -3.11 -3.71 12.31
CA THR A 280 -4.38 -3.87 11.58
C THR A 280 -4.19 -3.72 10.08
N ALA A 281 -3.41 -2.72 9.64
CA ALA A 281 -3.08 -2.54 8.23
C ALA A 281 -2.34 -3.77 7.66
N LEU A 282 -1.46 -4.41 8.43
CA LEU A 282 -0.80 -5.65 8.01
C LEU A 282 -1.79 -6.81 7.85
N ARG A 283 -2.69 -7.03 8.81
CA ARG A 283 -3.67 -8.12 8.74
C ARG A 283 -4.57 -8.00 7.52
N GLU A 284 -5.09 -6.80 7.27
CA GLU A 284 -5.97 -6.51 6.14
C GLU A 284 -5.26 -6.47 4.77
N LEU A 285 -3.93 -6.59 4.73
CA LEU A 285 -3.19 -6.73 3.46
C LEU A 285 -3.09 -8.18 2.97
N ASP A 286 -3.20 -9.13 3.90
CA ASP A 286 -3.09 -10.55 3.64
C ASP A 286 -4.47 -11.22 3.42
N GLU A 287 -5.57 -10.48 3.66
CA GLU A 287 -6.97 -10.82 3.36
C GLU A 287 -7.34 -10.44 1.92
#